data_AF-A0A6P7FRH9-F1
#
_entry.id   AF-A0A6P7FRH9-F1
#
_cell.length_a   1.000
_cell.length_b   1.000
_cell.length_c   1.000
_cell.angle_alpha   90.00
_cell.angle_beta   90.00
_cell.angle_gamma   90.00
#
_symmetry.space_group_name_H-M   'P 1'
#
loop_
_entity.id
_entity.type
_entity.pdbx_description
1 polymer ?
#
loop_
_entity_poly.entity_id
_entity_poly.type
_entity_poly.pdbx_seq_one_letter_code
_entity_poly.pdbx_strand_id
1 'polypeptide(L)'
;MFRMVIFVLILSFVFVDCEICETFRLNSHPKNLKVLENCTEIWGSLQIALFDNNEDYHNLTEKDYESYVFPKLRVISGNLLLLKIRGLTSIGQLFPNLNQIGGRELNMDYSLVIWDTDLKEM
;
A
#
# COMPACT_ATOMS: atom_id res chain seq x y z
N MET A 1 -35.46 29.19 1.69
CA MET A 1 -34.67 28.70 2.84
C MET A 1 -34.54 27.17 2.85
N PHE A 2 -35.63 26.40 2.98
CA PHE A 2 -35.58 24.92 2.99
C PHE A 2 -34.93 24.26 1.75
N ARG A 3 -35.16 24.78 0.53
CA ARG A 3 -34.56 24.24 -0.70
C ARG A 3 -33.03 24.38 -0.76
N MET A 4 -32.47 25.39 -0.09
CA MET A 4 -31.03 25.62 -0.02
C MET A 4 -30.36 24.63 0.96
N VAL A 5 -31.05 24.29 2.05
CA VAL A 5 -30.61 23.28 3.04
C VAL A 5 -30.52 21.90 2.41
N ILE A 6 -31.50 21.53 1.57
CA ILE A 6 -31.49 20.25 0.85
C ILE A 6 -30.30 20.15 -0.12
N PHE A 7 -29.99 21.23 -0.86
CA PHE A 7 -28.84 21.24 -1.78
C PHE A 7 -27.50 21.10 -1.04
N VAL A 8 -27.36 21.73 0.14
CA VAL A 8 -26.15 21.63 0.97
C VAL A 8 -25.99 20.23 1.57
N LEU A 9 -27.07 19.59 2.04
CA LEU A 9 -27.05 18.23 2.57
C LEU A 9 -26.69 17.17 1.51
N ILE A 10 -27.11 17.39 0.25
CA ILE A 10 -26.77 16.51 -0.87
C ILE A 10 -25.31 16.71 -1.30
N LEU A 11 -24.77 17.93 -1.23
CA LEU A 11 -23.35 18.23 -1.51
C LEU A 11 -22.38 17.67 -0.45
N SER A 12 -22.86 17.37 0.76
CA SER A 12 -22.06 16.76 1.83
C SER A 12 -22.03 15.23 1.81
N PHE A 13 -22.69 14.57 0.85
CA PHE A 13 -22.34 13.19 0.51
C PHE A 13 -20.99 13.22 -0.23
N VAL A 14 -19.92 13.36 0.56
CA VAL A 14 -18.57 12.98 0.11
C VAL A 14 -18.70 11.51 -0.25
N PHE A 15 -18.84 11.21 -1.53
CA PHE A 15 -18.62 9.87 -2.06
C PHE A 15 -17.16 9.54 -1.72
N VAL A 16 -16.96 8.83 -0.61
CA VAL A 16 -15.70 8.16 -0.36
C VAL A 16 -15.70 7.01 -1.35
N ASP A 17 -15.10 7.22 -2.53
CA ASP A 17 -14.80 6.14 -3.47
C ASP A 17 -13.88 5.17 -2.74
N CYS A 18 -14.49 4.10 -2.20
CA CYS A 18 -13.81 3.04 -1.48
C CYS A 18 -13.71 1.84 -2.40
N GLU A 19 -12.53 1.64 -2.98
CA GLU A 19 -12.23 0.42 -3.70
C GLU A 19 -11.60 -0.59 -2.73
N ILE A 20 -12.30 -1.71 -2.55
CA ILE A 20 -11.85 -2.81 -1.71
C ILE A 20 -11.14 -3.82 -2.62
N CYS A 21 -9.89 -4.11 -2.28
CA CYS A 21 -9.06 -5.09 -2.96
C CYS A 21 -8.83 -6.32 -2.08
N GLU A 22 -8.61 -7.48 -2.70
CA GLU A 22 -8.22 -8.70 -1.99
C GLU A 22 -6.71 -8.74 -1.70
N THR A 23 -6.25 -9.85 -1.12
CA THR A 23 -4.83 -10.11 -0.84
C THR A 23 -3.97 -10.01 -2.11
N PHE A 24 -2.85 -9.29 -2.00
CA PHE A 24 -1.85 -9.19 -3.06
C PHE A 24 -0.55 -9.90 -2.67
N ARG A 25 0.03 -10.64 -3.61
CA ARG A 25 1.41 -11.16 -3.55
C ARG A 25 2.16 -10.68 -4.78
N LEU A 26 2.97 -9.64 -4.59
CA LEU A 26 3.65 -8.91 -5.67
C LEU A 26 5.15 -9.13 -5.59
N ASN A 27 5.80 -9.15 -6.75
CA ASN A 27 7.25 -9.03 -6.78
C ASN A 27 7.66 -7.58 -6.46
N SER A 28 8.72 -7.41 -5.67
CA SER A 28 9.35 -6.15 -5.25
C SER A 28 9.66 -5.09 -6.33
N HIS A 29 9.51 -5.37 -7.64
CA HIS A 29 9.80 -4.39 -8.68
C HIS A 29 8.73 -3.30 -8.67
N PRO A 30 9.09 -2.00 -8.64
CA PRO A 30 8.13 -0.90 -8.54
C PRO A 30 6.97 -0.98 -9.55
N LYS A 31 7.27 -1.31 -10.81
CA LYS A 31 6.29 -1.52 -11.89
C LYS A 31 5.12 -2.44 -11.51
N ASN A 32 5.36 -3.47 -10.71
CA ASN A 32 4.31 -4.42 -10.31
C ASN A 32 3.37 -3.85 -9.24
N LEU A 33 3.77 -2.77 -8.55
CA LEU A 33 2.98 -2.16 -7.50
C LEU A 33 1.81 -1.33 -8.07
N LYS A 34 1.81 -0.99 -9.36
CA LYS A 34 0.74 -0.18 -10.00
C LYS A 34 -0.66 -0.76 -9.86
N VAL A 35 -0.79 -2.06 -9.62
CA VAL A 35 -2.08 -2.70 -9.34
C VAL A 35 -2.78 -2.14 -8.09
N LEU A 36 -2.04 -1.45 -7.21
CA LEU A 36 -2.54 -0.83 -5.99
C LEU A 36 -3.11 0.58 -6.21
N GLU A 37 -3.04 1.14 -7.42
CA GLU A 37 -3.35 2.55 -7.71
C GLU A 37 -4.75 3.00 -7.26
N ASN A 38 -5.75 2.13 -7.37
CA ASN A 38 -7.11 2.45 -6.96
C ASN A 38 -7.53 1.86 -5.61
N CYS A 39 -6.75 0.93 -5.05
CA CYS A 39 -7.08 0.27 -3.79
C CYS A 39 -7.11 1.27 -2.63
N THR A 40 -8.24 1.33 -1.93
CA THR A 40 -8.43 2.15 -0.73
C THR A 40 -8.27 1.31 0.53
N GLU A 41 -8.80 0.09 0.50
CA GLU A 41 -8.62 -0.91 1.54
C GLU A 41 -8.22 -2.25 0.93
N ILE A 42 -7.28 -2.95 1.57
CA ILE A 42 -6.96 -4.34 1.27
C ILE A 42 -7.61 -5.20 2.34
N TRP A 43 -8.64 -5.95 1.94
CA TRP A 43 -9.31 -6.95 2.78
C TRP A 43 -8.54 -8.27 2.70
N GLY A 44 -7.39 -8.29 3.36
CA GLY A 44 -6.45 -9.38 3.34
C GLY A 44 -5.04 -8.88 3.60
N SER A 45 -4.07 -9.54 3.01
CA SER A 45 -2.64 -9.26 3.22
C SER A 45 -1.99 -8.64 1.99
N LEU A 46 -1.00 -7.77 2.20
CA LEU A 46 -0.13 -7.25 1.14
C LEU A 46 1.27 -7.79 1.33
N GLN A 47 1.73 -8.63 0.40
CA GLN A 47 3.06 -9.23 0.44
C GLN A 47 3.86 -8.77 -0.77
N ILE A 48 4.92 -8.01 -0.54
CA ILE A 48 5.84 -7.53 -1.56
C ILE A 48 7.20 -8.17 -1.29
N ALA A 49 7.60 -9.09 -2.16
CA ALA A 49 8.82 -9.87 -1.97
C ALA A 49 9.59 -10.09 -3.27
N LEU A 50 10.90 -10.22 -3.19
CA LEU A 50 11.68 -10.75 -4.30
C LEU A 50 11.56 -12.28 -4.34
N PHE A 51 10.80 -12.82 -5.31
CA PHE A 51 10.64 -14.27 -5.48
C PHE A 51 11.66 -14.90 -6.44
N ASP A 52 12.34 -14.08 -7.25
CA ASP A 52 13.26 -14.52 -8.30
C ASP A 52 14.50 -13.62 -8.33
N ASN A 53 15.67 -14.19 -8.62
CA ASN A 53 16.98 -13.53 -8.50
C ASN A 53 17.41 -12.92 -9.85
N ASN A 54 16.58 -12.06 -10.43
CA ASN A 54 16.93 -11.37 -11.67
C ASN A 54 17.86 -10.16 -11.39
N GLU A 55 18.85 -9.94 -12.27
CA GLU A 55 19.87 -8.89 -12.09
C GLU A 55 19.29 -7.48 -11.94
N ASP A 56 18.17 -7.18 -12.63
CA ASP A 56 17.54 -5.86 -12.63
C ASP A 56 17.12 -5.37 -11.22
N TYR A 57 16.88 -6.30 -10.28
CA TYR A 57 16.45 -5.95 -8.92
C TYR A 57 17.58 -5.41 -8.04
N HIS A 58 18.83 -5.78 -8.34
CA HIS A 58 19.98 -5.35 -7.55
C HIS A 58 20.38 -3.90 -7.83
N ASN A 59 19.86 -3.30 -8.91
CA ASN A 59 20.21 -1.96 -9.36
C ASN A 59 19.12 -0.92 -9.04
N LEU A 60 18.08 -1.28 -8.29
CA LEU A 60 17.02 -0.36 -7.89
C LEU A 60 17.53 0.68 -6.89
N THR A 61 17.20 1.93 -7.16
CA THR A 61 17.55 3.11 -6.36
C THR A 61 16.29 3.82 -5.85
N GLU A 62 16.46 4.75 -4.93
CA GLU A 62 15.36 5.57 -4.39
C GLU A 62 14.55 6.30 -5.48
N LYS A 63 15.23 6.73 -6.55
CA LYS A 63 14.60 7.39 -7.70
C LYS A 63 13.62 6.51 -8.45
N ASP A 64 13.84 5.19 -8.44
CA ASP A 64 12.95 4.25 -9.12
C ASP A 64 11.58 4.14 -8.42
N TYR A 65 11.49 4.56 -7.15
CA TYR A 65 10.25 4.57 -6.38
C TYR A 65 9.56 5.94 -6.35
N GLU A 66 10.20 7.03 -6.79
CA GLU A 66 9.62 8.40 -6.73
C GLU A 66 8.30 8.52 -7.48
N SER A 67 8.13 7.76 -8.57
CA SER A 67 6.91 7.76 -9.39
C SER A 67 5.81 6.82 -8.88
N TYR A 68 6.02 6.11 -7.77
CA TYR A 68 5.10 5.14 -7.21
C TYR A 68 4.59 5.63 -5.88
N VAL A 69 3.40 6.24 -5.89
CA VAL A 69 2.71 6.70 -4.69
C VAL A 69 1.27 6.22 -4.76
N PHE A 70 0.81 5.57 -3.70
CA PHE A 70 -0.51 4.98 -3.57
C PHE A 70 -1.28 5.69 -2.44
N PRO A 71 -1.70 6.95 -2.66
CA PRO A 71 -2.26 7.79 -1.60
C PRO A 71 -3.67 7.34 -1.17
N LYS A 72 -4.34 6.49 -1.94
CA LYS A 72 -5.68 6.00 -1.62
C LYS A 72 -5.64 4.90 -0.56
N LEU A 73 -4.59 4.08 -0.54
CA LEU A 73 -4.49 2.94 0.36
C LEU A 73 -4.36 3.43 1.81
N ARG A 74 -5.36 3.10 2.63
CA ARG A 74 -5.44 3.55 4.04
C ARG A 74 -5.40 2.40 5.02
N VAL A 75 -5.93 1.24 4.64
CA VAL A 75 -6.08 0.09 5.53
C VAL A 75 -5.62 -1.18 4.84
N ILE A 76 -4.82 -1.98 5.55
CA ILE A 76 -4.52 -3.38 5.22
C ILE A 76 -5.09 -4.21 6.36
N SER A 77 -6.16 -4.98 6.15
CA SER A 77 -6.84 -5.66 7.26
C SER A 77 -6.07 -6.85 7.83
N GLY A 78 -5.24 -7.50 7.01
CA GLY A 78 -4.38 -8.64 7.35
C GLY A 78 -2.97 -8.18 7.73
N ASN A 79 -1.95 -8.77 7.09
CA ASN A 79 -0.55 -8.40 7.30
C ASN A 79 0.07 -7.62 6.14
N LEU A 80 1.12 -6.85 6.45
CA LEU A 80 2.04 -6.28 5.49
C LEU A 80 3.39 -7.01 5.59
N LEU A 81 3.85 -7.58 4.47
CA LEU A 81 5.17 -8.18 4.37
C LEU A 81 5.98 -7.47 3.29
N LEU A 82 7.16 -6.98 3.67
CA LEU A 82 8.17 -6.42 2.79
C LEU A 82 9.45 -7.25 2.95
N LEU A 83 9.84 -7.97 1.91
CA LEU A 83 10.98 -8.89 1.94
C LEU A 83 11.91 -8.62 0.76
N LYS A 84 13.20 -8.39 1.04
CA LYS A 84 14.23 -8.22 -0.02
C LYS A 84 13.95 -7.04 -0.96
N ILE A 85 13.52 -5.90 -0.42
CA ILE A 85 13.24 -4.69 -1.20
C ILE A 85 14.47 -3.77 -1.21
N ARG A 86 15.01 -3.50 -2.40
CA ARG A 86 16.11 -2.56 -2.63
C ARG A 86 15.61 -1.21 -3.13
N GLY A 87 16.33 -0.15 -2.79
CA GLY A 87 16.06 1.22 -3.25
C GLY A 87 14.94 1.95 -2.50
N LEU A 88 14.02 1.25 -1.82
CA LEU A 88 12.95 1.88 -1.04
C LEU A 88 13.44 2.29 0.35
N THR A 89 13.34 3.58 0.68
CA THR A 89 13.86 4.17 1.94
C THR A 89 12.78 4.44 2.99
N SER A 90 11.53 4.67 2.57
CA SER A 90 10.38 4.92 3.46
C SER A 90 9.12 4.20 2.96
N ILE A 91 8.34 3.57 3.86
CA ILE A 91 7.04 3.00 3.49
C ILE A 91 6.03 4.12 3.20
N GLY A 92 6.10 5.23 3.94
CA GLY A 92 5.32 6.45 3.71
C GLY A 92 5.49 7.04 2.30
N GLN A 93 6.61 6.81 1.61
CA GLN A 93 6.77 7.17 0.20
C GLN A 93 5.75 6.43 -0.69
N LEU A 94 5.54 5.14 -0.46
CA LEU A 94 4.57 4.33 -1.19
C LEU A 94 3.14 4.57 -0.68
N PHE A 95 2.94 4.55 0.64
CA PHE A 95 1.62 4.54 1.27
C PHE A 95 1.46 5.69 2.27
N PRO A 96 1.42 6.96 1.82
CA PRO A 96 1.48 8.13 2.70
C PRO A 96 0.28 8.25 3.65
N ASN A 97 -0.83 7.58 3.35
CA ASN A 97 -2.06 7.62 4.15
C ASN A 97 -2.40 6.27 4.81
N LEU A 98 -1.48 5.30 4.78
CA LEU A 98 -1.67 4.03 5.48
C LEU A 98 -1.70 4.29 6.98
N ASN A 99 -2.84 4.00 7.61
CA ASN A 99 -3.04 4.28 9.02
C ASN A 99 -3.27 3.02 9.87
N GLN A 100 -3.54 1.88 9.22
CA GLN A 100 -3.85 0.64 9.92
C GLN A 100 -3.34 -0.60 9.18
N ILE A 101 -2.67 -1.47 9.94
CA ILE A 101 -2.40 -2.87 9.59
C ILE A 101 -3.12 -3.72 10.64
N GLY A 102 -4.21 -4.38 10.22
CA GLY A 102 -5.22 -4.93 11.13
C GLY A 102 -4.86 -6.26 11.77
N GLY A 103 -3.98 -7.05 11.16
CA GLY A 103 -3.54 -8.34 11.71
C GLY A 103 -4.62 -9.42 11.79
N ARG A 104 -5.71 -9.33 10.99
CA ARG A 104 -6.71 -10.41 10.90
C ARG A 104 -6.14 -11.71 10.35
N GLU A 105 -5.13 -11.58 9.49
CA GLU A 105 -4.29 -12.66 8.97
C GLU A 105 -2.84 -12.34 9.31
N LEU A 106 -2.13 -13.28 9.94
CA LEU A 106 -0.75 -13.09 10.37
C LEU A 106 0.22 -13.86 9.46
N ASN A 107 1.45 -13.35 9.35
CA ASN A 107 2.56 -14.06 8.75
C ASN A 107 3.55 -14.46 9.85
N MET A 108 3.67 -15.77 10.12
CA MET A 108 4.46 -16.29 11.25
C MET A 108 4.14 -15.58 12.58
N ASP A 109 2.86 -15.34 12.85
CA ASP A 109 2.34 -14.63 14.02
C ASP A 109 2.58 -13.11 14.07
N TYR A 110 3.07 -12.50 12.98
CA TYR A 110 3.25 -11.04 12.86
C TYR A 110 2.24 -10.41 11.89
N SER A 111 1.77 -9.20 12.22
CA SER A 111 0.96 -8.36 11.32
C SER A 111 1.82 -7.48 10.40
N LEU A 112 3.08 -7.22 10.78
CA LEU A 112 4.05 -6.49 9.98
C LEU A 112 5.39 -7.23 9.97
N VAL A 113 5.90 -7.52 8.78
CA VAL A 113 7.21 -8.15 8.57
C VAL A 113 8.01 -7.29 7.60
N ILE A 114 9.14 -6.76 8.06
CA ILE A 114 10.11 -6.03 7.24
C ILE A 114 11.45 -6.74 7.40
N TRP A 115 11.98 -7.30 6.31
CA TRP A 115 13.21 -8.08 6.36
C TRP A 115 14.07 -7.91 5.11
N ASP A 116 15.38 -7.72 5.31
CA ASP A 116 16.36 -7.52 4.24
C ASP A 116 15.97 -6.39 3.28
N THR A 117 15.68 -5.20 3.84
CA THR A 117 15.26 -4.02 3.08
C THR A 117 16.18 -2.82 3.32
N ASP A 118 16.19 -1.86 2.40
CA ASP A 118 16.92 -0.59 2.55
C ASP A 118 16.11 0.49 3.31
N LEU A 119 14.94 0.13 3.85
CA LEU A 119 14.06 1.02 4.61
C LEU A 119 14.78 1.61 5.83
N LYS A 120 14.66 2.93 5.99
CA LYS A 120 15.19 3.70 7.13
C LYS A 120 14.07 4.19 8.04
N GLU A 121 12.89 4.40 7.46
CA GLU A 121 11.73 4.96 8.13
C GLU A 121 10.48 4.15 7.73
N MET A 122 9.52 4.04 8.66
CA MET A 122 8.17 3.55 8.35
C MET A 122 7.36 4.70 7.77
#